data_AF-A0A7I0NQ31-F1
#
_entry.id   AF-A0A7I0NQ31-F1
#
_cell.length_a   1.000
_cell.length_b   1.000
_cell.length_c   1.000
_cell.angle_alpha   90.00
_cell.angle_beta   90.00
_cell.angle_gamma   90.00
#
_symmetry.space_group_name_H-M   'P 1'
#
loop_
_entity.id
_entity.type
_entity.pdbx_description
1 polymer ?
#
loop_
_entity_poly.entity_id
_entity_poly.type
_entity_poly.pdbx_seq_one_letter_code
_entity_poly.pdbx_strand_id
1 'polypeptide(L)'
;MGKKLRGKDLIKLGFPKNNSINVALGQINRYYKKKKKEQILQEAKEVLLKPELFKGDGVWGKIAESLLTPVTVKKHALNTTRAPFMIYGEDEIDDQAKYQLYDALKLPVSVAGALMPDAHTGYGLPIGGVLATNNAVIPYGVGVDIGCRMCLTVYPVAVSYLKGKRYRLEKILSEHTKFGMYETHKIKHDHEIFSREEFTTIPLVKKLKDKAYKQLGTSGSGNHFVEFGIVTITDAENEWGIKPGDYLGLLTHSGSRGLGANIAKHYTHLATKQCPLPKHVQQLAWLDLSTHDGHEYWLAMNLAGDYAQACHDDIHKRIGKLIGAKPICKIENHHNFAWKEMVNGVECIVHRKGATPAGKGALGIIPGSMTAPGYIVRGRGNSESLHSASHGAGRLLSRRKCKEKFTKSAINKVLKEHGVTVLGGGVDEAPMAYKNIHNVMANQKELVEVVGTFTPKIVRMDR
;
A
#
# COMPACT_ATOMS: atom_id res chain seq x y z
N MET A 1 28.75 8.26 -33.42
CA MET A 1 27.34 7.96 -33.04
C MET A 1 27.00 6.55 -33.48
N GLY A 2 26.78 5.61 -32.54
CA GLY A 2 26.44 4.23 -32.89
C GLY A 2 25.11 4.18 -33.66
N LYS A 3 25.06 3.43 -34.77
CA LYS A 3 23.84 3.28 -35.59
C LYS A 3 22.69 2.79 -34.70
N LYS A 4 21.61 3.57 -34.63
CA LYS A 4 20.39 3.22 -33.88
C LYS A 4 19.82 1.91 -34.42
N LEU A 5 19.52 0.95 -33.55
CA LEU A 5 18.86 -0.32 -33.89
C LEU A 5 17.50 -0.04 -34.55
N ARG A 6 17.20 -0.68 -35.67
CA ARG A 6 15.95 -0.54 -36.43
C ARG A 6 15.21 -1.88 -36.51
N GLY A 7 13.90 -1.85 -36.74
CA GLY A 7 13.10 -3.08 -36.89
C GLY A 7 13.61 -4.01 -38.00
N LYS A 8 14.16 -3.43 -39.09
CA LYS A 8 14.81 -4.22 -40.16
C LYS A 8 15.97 -5.08 -39.65
N ASP A 9 16.69 -4.64 -38.62
CA ASP A 9 17.77 -5.43 -38.03
C ASP A 9 17.23 -6.68 -37.30
N LEU A 10 16.11 -6.54 -36.58
CA LEU A 10 15.45 -7.67 -35.89
C LEU A 10 14.77 -8.63 -36.87
N ILE A 11 14.17 -8.11 -37.95
CA ILE A 11 13.63 -8.94 -39.04
C ILE A 11 14.74 -9.79 -39.67
N LYS A 12 15.93 -9.20 -39.87
CA LYS A 12 17.09 -9.93 -40.42
C LYS A 12 17.58 -11.04 -39.47
N LEU A 13 17.38 -10.91 -38.17
CA LEU A 13 17.68 -11.95 -37.19
C LEU A 13 16.66 -13.10 -37.19
N GLY A 14 15.48 -12.92 -37.79
CA GLY A 14 14.43 -13.94 -37.86
C GLY A 14 13.25 -13.69 -36.91
N PHE A 15 13.12 -12.50 -36.31
CA PHE A 15 11.94 -12.17 -35.50
C PHE A 15 10.66 -12.20 -36.35
N PRO A 16 9.55 -12.71 -35.81
CA PRO A 16 8.29 -12.76 -36.54
C PRO A 16 7.80 -11.34 -36.84
N LYS A 17 7.25 -11.13 -38.05
CA LYS A 17 6.71 -9.84 -38.51
C LYS A 17 5.35 -9.50 -37.87
N ASN A 18 5.28 -9.62 -36.55
CA ASN A 18 4.12 -9.28 -35.73
C ASN A 18 4.52 -8.18 -34.71
N ASN A 19 3.70 -7.99 -33.68
CA ASN A 19 3.94 -6.95 -32.68
C ASN A 19 5.23 -7.16 -31.85
N SER A 20 5.84 -8.35 -31.87
CA SER A 20 7.09 -8.65 -31.13
C SER A 20 8.24 -7.70 -31.48
N ILE A 21 8.34 -7.26 -32.74
CA ILE A 21 9.37 -6.31 -33.19
C ILE A 21 9.17 -4.94 -32.53
N ASN A 22 7.93 -4.45 -32.48
CA ASN A 22 7.62 -3.16 -31.85
C ASN A 22 7.85 -3.22 -30.34
N VAL A 23 7.46 -4.33 -29.71
CA VAL A 23 7.75 -4.59 -28.29
C VAL A 23 9.26 -4.59 -28.05
N ALA A 24 10.04 -5.30 -28.89
CA ALA A 24 11.49 -5.39 -28.77
C ALA A 24 12.17 -4.03 -28.93
N LEU A 25 11.83 -3.27 -29.97
CA LEU A 25 12.35 -1.92 -30.17
C LEU A 25 11.95 -1.00 -29.01
N GLY A 26 10.74 -1.13 -28.48
CA GLY A 26 10.28 -0.38 -27.31
C GLY A 26 11.15 -0.65 -26.08
N GLN A 27 11.36 -1.92 -25.74
CA GLN A 27 12.18 -2.32 -24.58
C GLN A 27 13.64 -1.89 -24.74
N ILE A 28 14.24 -2.16 -25.90
CA ILE A 28 15.62 -1.79 -26.21
C ILE A 28 15.82 -0.27 -26.13
N ASN A 29 14.92 0.52 -26.74
CA ASN A 29 15.00 1.98 -26.66
C ASN A 29 14.80 2.51 -25.24
N ARG A 30 14.04 1.80 -24.40
CA ARG A 30 13.76 2.22 -23.02
C ARG A 30 14.90 1.88 -22.05
N TYR A 31 15.57 0.75 -22.25
CA TYR A 31 16.52 0.20 -21.27
C TYR A 31 17.96 0.11 -21.77
N TYR A 32 18.21 -0.04 -23.07
CA TYR A 32 19.55 -0.24 -23.65
C TYR A 32 20.09 0.96 -24.43
N LYS A 33 19.67 2.19 -24.08
CA LYS A 33 20.09 3.44 -24.77
C LYS A 33 21.62 3.61 -24.91
N LYS A 34 22.41 3.07 -23.97
CA LYS A 34 23.87 3.21 -23.93
C LYS A 34 24.63 1.95 -24.38
N LYS A 35 23.93 0.86 -24.70
CA LYS A 35 24.55 -0.44 -25.06
C LYS A 35 24.91 -0.45 -26.55
N LYS A 36 26.01 -1.14 -26.92
CA LYS A 36 26.46 -1.21 -28.32
C LYS A 36 25.46 -2.03 -29.15
N LYS A 37 25.22 -1.62 -30.41
CA LYS A 37 24.24 -2.27 -31.30
C LYS A 37 24.55 -3.75 -31.49
N GLU A 38 25.83 -4.10 -31.63
CA GLU A 38 26.30 -5.47 -31.85
C GLU A 38 25.95 -6.37 -30.67
N GLN A 39 26.13 -5.88 -29.44
CA GLN A 39 25.76 -6.61 -28.22
C GLN A 39 24.24 -6.82 -28.12
N ILE A 40 23.45 -5.80 -28.46
CA ILE A 40 21.99 -5.91 -28.46
C ILE A 40 21.52 -6.95 -29.49
N LEU A 41 22.13 -7.00 -30.67
CA LEU A 41 21.80 -7.98 -31.71
C LEU A 41 22.17 -9.41 -31.29
N GLN A 42 23.29 -9.59 -30.60
CA GLN A 42 23.71 -10.88 -30.08
C GLN A 42 22.69 -11.41 -29.05
N GLU A 43 22.31 -10.58 -28.08
CA GLU A 43 21.29 -10.94 -27.09
C GLU A 43 19.93 -11.20 -27.74
N ALA A 44 19.50 -10.35 -28.67
CA ALA A 44 18.24 -10.55 -29.40
C ALA A 44 18.24 -11.90 -30.16
N LYS A 45 19.38 -12.31 -30.72
CA LYS A 45 19.53 -13.61 -31.39
C LYS A 45 19.40 -14.76 -30.39
N GLU A 46 19.99 -14.64 -29.21
CA GLU A 46 19.86 -15.66 -28.15
C GLU A 46 18.42 -15.78 -27.67
N VAL A 47 17.72 -14.66 -27.47
CA VAL A 47 16.29 -14.63 -27.10
C VAL A 47 15.43 -15.31 -28.16
N LEU A 48 15.73 -15.09 -29.45
CA LEU A 48 15.00 -15.73 -30.54
C LEU A 48 15.22 -17.25 -30.59
N LEU A 49 16.46 -17.70 -30.33
CA LEU A 49 16.81 -19.13 -30.40
C LEU A 49 16.36 -19.90 -29.16
N LYS A 50 16.40 -19.28 -27.99
CA LYS A 50 16.12 -19.92 -26.69
C LYS A 50 15.24 -19.01 -25.81
N PRO A 51 14.01 -18.66 -26.24
CA PRO A 51 13.16 -17.72 -25.51
C PRO A 51 12.86 -18.18 -24.07
N GLU A 52 12.77 -19.49 -23.83
CA GLU A 52 12.54 -20.07 -22.49
C GLU A 52 13.58 -19.63 -21.45
N LEU A 53 14.85 -19.41 -21.84
CA LEU A 53 15.92 -18.98 -20.92
C LEU A 53 15.76 -17.53 -20.46
N PHE A 54 14.94 -16.74 -21.16
CA PHE A 54 14.72 -15.32 -20.87
C PHE A 54 13.36 -15.09 -20.21
N LYS A 55 12.62 -16.14 -19.85
CA LYS A 55 11.38 -16.02 -19.10
C LYS A 55 11.66 -15.30 -17.76
N GLY A 56 10.95 -14.20 -17.52
CA GLY A 56 11.14 -13.37 -16.33
C GLY A 56 12.30 -12.37 -16.40
N ASP A 57 13.10 -12.33 -17.49
CA ASP A 57 14.14 -11.31 -17.65
C ASP A 57 13.53 -9.90 -17.77
N GLY A 58 14.06 -8.93 -17.01
CA GLY A 58 13.47 -7.59 -16.93
C GLY A 58 13.57 -6.74 -18.21
N VAL A 59 14.31 -7.16 -19.23
CA VAL A 59 14.40 -6.45 -20.53
C VAL A 59 13.85 -7.30 -21.67
N TRP A 60 14.26 -8.57 -21.73
CA TRP A 60 13.93 -9.51 -22.79
C TRP A 60 12.72 -10.39 -22.50
N GLY A 61 12.27 -10.48 -21.24
CA GLY A 61 11.20 -11.39 -20.83
C GLY A 61 9.89 -11.18 -21.56
N LYS A 62 9.47 -9.92 -21.78
CA LYS A 62 8.28 -9.62 -22.59
C LYS A 62 8.38 -10.09 -24.04
N ILE A 63 9.58 -10.06 -24.60
CA ILE A 63 9.84 -10.47 -25.98
C ILE A 63 9.84 -12.00 -26.05
N ALA A 64 10.53 -12.66 -25.12
CA ALA A 64 10.51 -14.10 -24.95
C ALA A 64 9.08 -14.64 -24.82
N GLU A 65 8.27 -14.04 -23.95
CA GLU A 65 6.85 -14.40 -23.82
C GLU A 65 6.11 -14.24 -25.15
N SER A 66 6.28 -13.12 -25.86
CA SER A 66 5.59 -12.90 -27.14
C SER A 66 5.97 -13.91 -28.24
N LEU A 67 7.17 -14.51 -28.14
CA LEU A 67 7.63 -15.56 -29.06
C LEU A 67 7.04 -16.93 -28.70
N LEU A 68 6.82 -17.20 -27.41
CA LEU A 68 6.26 -18.45 -26.90
C LEU A 68 4.72 -18.47 -26.94
N THR A 69 4.09 -17.37 -26.57
CA THR A 69 2.64 -17.24 -26.42
C THR A 69 2.21 -15.82 -26.79
N PRO A 70 1.67 -15.60 -28.00
CA PRO A 70 1.26 -14.27 -28.42
C PRO A 70 0.10 -13.74 -27.55
N VAL A 71 0.33 -12.65 -26.81
CA VAL A 71 -0.72 -11.98 -26.02
C VAL A 71 -1.78 -11.38 -26.95
N THR A 72 -3.00 -11.92 -26.94
CA THR A 72 -4.13 -11.33 -27.65
C THR A 72 -4.87 -10.34 -26.76
N VAL A 73 -4.76 -9.04 -27.05
CA VAL A 73 -5.54 -8.00 -26.37
C VAL A 73 -6.97 -8.07 -26.87
N LYS A 74 -7.91 -8.44 -26.00
CA LYS A 74 -9.35 -8.44 -26.29
C LYS A 74 -10.07 -7.61 -25.24
N LYS A 75 -11.13 -6.91 -25.66
CA LYS A 75 -11.98 -6.19 -24.72
C LYS A 75 -12.78 -7.20 -23.91
N HIS A 76 -12.68 -7.13 -22.59
CA HIS A 76 -13.43 -8.01 -21.70
C HIS A 76 -14.81 -7.42 -21.41
N ALA A 77 -15.84 -8.28 -21.48
CA ALA A 77 -17.17 -7.95 -20.98
C ALA A 77 -17.22 -8.18 -19.46
N LEU A 78 -18.15 -7.48 -18.80
CA LEU A 78 -18.48 -7.75 -17.40
C LEU A 78 -19.44 -8.92 -17.32
N ASN A 79 -19.33 -9.71 -16.26
CA ASN A 79 -20.31 -10.71 -15.91
C ASN A 79 -21.66 -10.04 -15.58
N THR A 80 -22.75 -10.75 -15.89
CA THR A 80 -24.10 -10.28 -15.56
C THR A 80 -24.38 -10.37 -14.06
N THR A 81 -23.81 -11.37 -13.40
CA THR A 81 -23.87 -11.61 -11.96
C THR A 81 -22.60 -11.13 -11.25
N ARG A 82 -22.74 -10.80 -9.97
CA ARG A 82 -21.62 -10.46 -9.08
C ARG A 82 -21.05 -11.75 -8.49
N ALA A 83 -19.74 -11.77 -8.27
CA ALA A 83 -19.12 -12.75 -7.36
C ALA A 83 -19.71 -12.62 -5.94
N PRO A 84 -19.71 -13.69 -5.12
CA PRO A 84 -20.18 -13.67 -3.73
C PRO A 84 -19.47 -12.59 -2.90
N PHE A 85 -20.20 -11.93 -2.00
CA PHE A 85 -19.63 -10.87 -1.18
C PHE A 85 -20.38 -10.65 0.13
N MET A 86 -19.73 -9.96 1.07
CA MET A 86 -20.32 -9.50 2.32
C MET A 86 -20.07 -8.00 2.54
N ILE A 87 -21.03 -7.28 3.11
CA ILE A 87 -20.89 -5.88 3.50
C ILE A 87 -21.11 -5.77 5.01
N TYR A 88 -20.16 -5.15 5.70
CA TYR A 88 -20.22 -4.93 7.14
C TYR A 88 -20.54 -3.46 7.42
N GLY A 89 -21.60 -3.21 8.21
CA GLY A 89 -22.05 -1.84 8.52
C GLY A 89 -22.63 -1.10 7.30
N GLU A 90 -23.43 -1.78 6.48
CA GLU A 90 -23.95 -1.27 5.21
C GLU A 90 -24.62 0.11 5.30
N ASP A 91 -25.38 0.37 6.37
CA ASP A 91 -26.11 1.62 6.59
C ASP A 91 -25.19 2.84 6.77
N GLU A 92 -23.92 2.62 7.10
CA GLU A 92 -22.90 3.67 7.32
C GLU A 92 -22.01 3.90 6.09
N ILE A 93 -22.30 3.25 4.96
CA ILE A 93 -21.49 3.27 3.74
C ILE A 93 -22.24 3.95 2.61
N ASP A 94 -21.58 4.92 1.96
CA ASP A 94 -22.16 5.64 0.83
C ASP A 94 -22.41 4.72 -0.38
N ASP A 95 -23.52 4.96 -1.09
CA ASP A 95 -23.91 4.14 -2.24
C ASP A 95 -22.84 4.09 -3.33
N GLN A 96 -22.09 5.18 -3.53
CA GLN A 96 -21.04 5.23 -4.53
C GLN A 96 -19.90 4.24 -4.20
N ALA A 97 -19.51 4.10 -2.92
CA ALA A 97 -18.57 3.07 -2.49
C ALA A 97 -19.10 1.65 -2.74
N LYS A 98 -20.38 1.41 -2.45
CA LYS A 98 -21.04 0.12 -2.72
C LYS A 98 -21.05 -0.20 -4.22
N TYR A 99 -21.40 0.78 -5.07
CA TYR A 99 -21.39 0.61 -6.53
C TYR A 99 -19.98 0.31 -7.06
N GLN A 100 -18.92 0.91 -6.50
CA GLN A 100 -17.54 0.59 -6.87
C GLN A 100 -17.20 -0.88 -6.58
N LEU A 101 -17.62 -1.43 -5.44
CA LEU A 101 -17.46 -2.85 -5.16
C LEU A 101 -18.30 -3.71 -6.10
N TYR A 102 -19.57 -3.35 -6.34
CA TYR A 102 -20.46 -4.10 -7.23
C TYR A 102 -19.92 -4.22 -8.66
N ASP A 103 -19.30 -3.15 -9.17
CA ASP A 103 -18.64 -3.16 -10.47
C ASP A 103 -17.40 -4.06 -10.47
N ALA A 104 -16.60 -4.02 -9.40
CA ALA A 104 -15.44 -4.90 -9.24
C ALA A 104 -15.84 -6.38 -9.16
N LEU A 105 -16.94 -6.71 -8.49
CA LEU A 105 -17.44 -8.08 -8.38
C LEU A 105 -17.97 -8.66 -9.71
N LYS A 106 -18.21 -7.81 -10.73
CA LYS A 106 -18.61 -8.24 -12.07
C LYS A 106 -17.44 -8.49 -13.02
N LEU A 107 -16.20 -8.27 -12.60
CA LEU A 107 -15.06 -8.61 -13.44
C LEU A 107 -15.02 -10.13 -13.66
N PRO A 108 -14.62 -10.61 -14.86
CA PRO A 108 -14.55 -12.04 -15.14
C PRO A 108 -13.53 -12.79 -14.28
N VAL A 109 -12.58 -12.07 -13.66
CA VAL A 109 -11.57 -12.62 -12.77
C VAL A 109 -11.98 -12.62 -11.30
N SER A 110 -13.11 -12.00 -10.93
CA SER A 110 -13.53 -11.87 -9.54
C SER A 110 -14.07 -13.18 -8.98
N VAL A 111 -13.60 -13.54 -7.77
CA VAL A 111 -13.95 -14.79 -7.07
C VAL A 111 -14.83 -14.52 -5.87
N ALA A 112 -14.50 -13.50 -5.07
CA ALA A 112 -15.28 -13.06 -3.92
C ALA A 112 -14.90 -11.62 -3.53
N GLY A 113 -15.67 -10.97 -2.67
CA GLY A 113 -15.27 -9.68 -2.10
C GLY A 113 -15.90 -9.39 -0.75
N ALA A 114 -15.42 -8.32 -0.11
CA ALA A 114 -16.01 -7.81 1.11
C ALA A 114 -15.88 -6.29 1.17
N LEU A 115 -16.77 -5.64 1.93
CA LEU A 115 -16.72 -4.21 2.20
C LEU A 115 -16.71 -3.95 3.70
N MET A 116 -15.71 -3.21 4.18
CA MET A 116 -15.51 -2.92 5.59
C MET A 116 -16.34 -1.71 6.04
N PRO A 117 -16.67 -1.56 7.34
CA PRO A 117 -17.50 -0.44 7.83
C PRO A 117 -16.92 0.97 7.61
N ASP A 118 -15.59 1.07 7.50
CA ASP A 118 -14.88 2.33 7.20
C ASP A 118 -14.91 2.71 5.71
N ALA A 119 -15.62 1.92 4.88
CA ALA A 119 -15.59 2.08 3.46
C ALA A 119 -16.13 3.43 2.99
N HIS A 120 -15.48 3.95 1.96
CA HIS A 120 -15.86 5.20 1.29
C HIS A 120 -15.31 5.23 -0.13
N THR A 121 -15.92 6.10 -0.95
CA THR A 121 -15.56 6.25 -2.36
C THR A 121 -14.07 6.46 -2.58
N GLY A 122 -13.48 5.66 -3.46
CA GLY A 122 -12.08 5.71 -3.90
C GLY A 122 -11.92 5.76 -5.42
N TYR A 123 -10.79 5.24 -5.92
CA TYR A 123 -10.51 5.10 -7.36
C TYR A 123 -10.39 3.63 -7.73
N GLY A 124 -11.29 3.07 -8.54
CA GLY A 124 -11.36 1.63 -8.79
C GLY A 124 -12.08 0.94 -7.64
N LEU A 125 -11.38 0.06 -6.93
CA LEU A 125 -11.90 -0.53 -5.70
C LEU A 125 -12.12 0.60 -4.65
N PRO A 126 -13.23 0.59 -3.89
CA PRO A 126 -13.46 1.56 -2.82
C PRO A 126 -12.39 1.39 -1.73
N ILE A 127 -12.14 2.45 -0.98
CA ILE A 127 -11.35 2.34 0.26
C ILE A 127 -12.26 1.58 1.25
N GLY A 128 -11.70 0.64 2.02
CA GLY A 128 -12.47 -0.36 2.78
C GLY A 128 -12.85 -1.60 1.96
N GLY A 129 -12.46 -1.67 0.68
CA GLY A 129 -12.79 -2.79 -0.20
C GLY A 129 -11.77 -3.93 -0.15
N VAL A 130 -12.29 -5.16 -0.20
CA VAL A 130 -11.52 -6.40 -0.35
C VAL A 130 -12.03 -7.15 -1.57
N LEU A 131 -11.14 -7.61 -2.45
CA LEU A 131 -11.50 -8.34 -3.67
C LEU A 131 -10.54 -9.50 -3.90
N ALA A 132 -11.06 -10.72 -3.90
CA ALA A 132 -10.36 -11.92 -4.33
C ALA A 132 -10.53 -12.12 -5.84
N THR A 133 -9.43 -12.37 -6.55
CA THR A 133 -9.42 -12.63 -7.99
C THR A 133 -8.63 -13.89 -8.33
N ASN A 134 -8.99 -14.54 -9.44
CA ASN A 134 -8.28 -15.70 -9.96
C ASN A 134 -7.08 -15.27 -10.80
N ASN A 135 -5.86 -15.57 -10.34
CA ASN A 135 -4.58 -15.35 -11.02
C ASN A 135 -4.38 -13.96 -11.66
N ALA A 136 -5.05 -12.93 -11.15
CA ALA A 136 -5.08 -11.60 -11.72
C ALA A 136 -4.82 -10.57 -10.63
N VAL A 137 -3.91 -9.63 -10.88
CA VAL A 137 -3.62 -8.54 -9.95
C VAL A 137 -4.07 -7.20 -10.54
N ILE A 138 -4.83 -6.43 -9.78
CA ILE A 138 -5.40 -5.14 -10.17
C ILE A 138 -4.58 -4.03 -9.48
N PRO A 139 -3.71 -3.30 -10.19
CA PRO A 139 -2.85 -2.29 -9.55
C PRO A 139 -3.61 -1.21 -8.78
N TYR A 140 -4.77 -0.74 -9.29
CA TYR A 140 -5.62 0.20 -8.56
C TYR A 140 -6.42 -0.43 -7.41
N GLY A 141 -6.60 -1.75 -7.43
CA GLY A 141 -7.15 -2.54 -6.33
C GLY A 141 -6.18 -2.68 -5.17
N VAL A 142 -4.87 -2.60 -5.43
CA VAL A 142 -3.82 -2.43 -4.40
C VAL A 142 -3.77 -1.00 -3.89
N GLY A 143 -3.86 -0.03 -4.80
CA GLY A 143 -3.78 1.40 -4.51
C GLY A 143 -2.45 2.02 -4.91
N VAL A 144 -2.39 3.36 -4.87
CA VAL A 144 -1.23 4.13 -5.33
C VAL A 144 -0.09 4.18 -4.31
N ASP A 145 -0.40 4.05 -3.03
CA ASP A 145 0.59 3.94 -1.96
C ASP A 145 0.70 2.48 -1.52
N ILE A 146 1.41 1.71 -2.34
CA ILE A 146 1.60 0.27 -2.15
C ILE A 146 2.29 0.03 -0.80
N GLY A 147 1.77 -0.89 -0.01
CA GLY A 147 2.35 -1.26 1.28
C GLY A 147 2.17 -0.19 2.36
N CYS A 148 1.30 0.80 2.15
CA CYS A 148 0.87 1.71 3.21
C CYS A 148 0.40 0.89 4.41
N ARG A 149 0.93 1.23 5.59
CA ARG A 149 0.78 0.44 6.79
C ARG A 149 0.75 1.31 8.04
N MET A 150 0.19 0.71 9.07
CA MET A 150 0.32 1.17 10.45
C MET A 150 1.44 0.41 11.14
N CYS A 151 2.20 1.08 11.99
CA CYS A 151 3.16 0.44 12.88
C CYS A 151 3.18 1.14 14.23
N LEU A 152 2.79 0.42 15.28
CA LEU A 152 2.77 0.83 16.68
C LEU A 152 3.91 0.14 17.43
N THR A 153 4.75 0.92 18.09
CA THR A 153 5.71 0.40 19.07
C THR A 153 5.29 0.80 20.48
N VAL A 154 5.25 -0.17 21.39
CA VAL A 154 4.93 0.03 22.81
C VAL A 154 6.23 0.04 23.62
N TYR A 155 6.41 1.01 24.50
CA TYR A 155 7.59 1.16 25.35
C TYR A 155 7.26 0.96 26.84
N PRO A 156 8.18 0.42 27.65
CA PRO A 156 8.02 0.26 29.10
C PRO A 156 8.26 1.59 29.83
N VAL A 157 7.58 2.64 29.38
CA VAL A 157 7.72 4.01 29.88
C VAL A 157 6.37 4.47 30.39
N ALA A 158 6.34 4.97 31.63
CA ALA A 158 5.13 5.47 32.24
C ALA A 158 4.53 6.65 31.46
N VAL A 159 3.21 6.70 31.37
CA VAL A 159 2.47 7.78 30.69
C VAL A 159 2.72 9.19 31.26
N SER A 160 3.20 9.30 32.50
CA SER A 160 3.66 10.57 33.06
C SER A 160 4.80 11.20 32.24
N TYR A 161 5.56 10.40 31.49
CA TYR A 161 6.60 10.88 30.57
C TYR A 161 6.04 11.79 29.46
N LEU A 162 4.83 11.52 28.94
CA LEU A 162 4.19 12.36 27.94
C LEU A 162 3.97 13.79 28.45
N LYS A 163 3.54 13.93 29.70
CA LYS A 163 3.32 15.25 30.34
C LYS A 163 4.66 15.88 30.74
N GLY A 164 5.52 15.15 31.44
CA GLY A 164 6.77 15.66 31.99
C GLY A 164 7.86 15.95 30.95
N LYS A 165 7.78 15.37 29.75
CA LYS A 165 8.78 15.53 28.67
C LYS A 165 8.14 15.94 27.33
N ARG A 166 6.98 16.60 27.34
CA ARG A 166 6.24 17.01 26.13
C ARG A 166 7.12 17.73 25.10
N TYR A 167 7.84 18.77 25.53
CA TYR A 167 8.74 19.54 24.64
C TYR A 167 9.82 18.66 23.98
N ARG A 168 10.39 17.71 24.73
CA ARG A 168 11.39 16.76 24.19
C ARG A 168 10.76 15.86 23.13
N LEU A 169 9.54 15.35 23.35
CA LEU A 169 8.84 14.50 22.39
C LEU A 169 8.44 15.27 21.12
N GLU A 170 7.95 16.50 21.27
CA GLU A 170 7.67 17.39 20.13
C GLU A 170 8.92 17.68 19.31
N LYS A 171 10.06 17.89 19.98
CA LYS A 171 11.38 18.07 19.34
C LYS A 171 11.84 16.79 18.63
N ILE A 172 11.71 15.62 19.29
CA ILE A 172 12.03 14.31 18.68
C ILE A 172 11.25 14.13 17.39
N LEU A 173 9.91 14.33 17.42
CA LEU A 173 9.11 14.26 16.22
C LEU A 173 9.63 15.26 15.19
N SER A 174 9.73 16.55 15.53
CA SER A 174 10.13 17.64 14.61
C SER A 174 11.50 17.47 13.95
N GLU A 175 12.49 16.91 14.64
CA GLU A 175 13.85 16.80 14.13
C GLU A 175 14.11 15.45 13.45
N HIS A 176 13.44 14.38 13.90
CA HIS A 176 13.77 13.01 13.52
C HIS A 176 12.73 12.31 12.63
N THR A 177 11.68 13.00 12.20
CA THR A 177 10.80 12.52 11.13
C THR A 177 10.84 13.50 9.96
N LYS A 178 10.45 13.03 8.77
CA LYS A 178 10.54 13.78 7.51
C LYS A 178 9.25 13.61 6.71
N PHE A 179 8.69 14.71 6.25
CA PHE A 179 7.39 14.77 5.58
C PHE A 179 7.49 15.46 4.21
N GLY A 180 6.43 15.38 3.42
CA GLY A 180 6.39 15.93 2.08
C GLY A 180 7.09 15.09 1.02
N MET A 181 7.24 15.69 -0.17
CA MET A 181 7.82 15.04 -1.35
C MET A 181 9.35 15.12 -1.39
N TYR A 182 9.93 16.16 -0.80
CA TYR A 182 11.33 16.54 -0.97
C TYR A 182 12.16 16.49 0.32
N GLU A 183 11.53 16.44 1.50
CA GLU A 183 12.27 16.37 2.75
C GLU A 183 12.88 14.97 2.93
N THR A 184 14.18 14.91 3.20
CA THR A 184 14.91 13.67 3.45
C THR A 184 15.87 13.83 4.63
N HIS A 185 16.35 12.73 5.19
CA HIS A 185 17.36 12.77 6.23
C HIS A 185 18.70 13.27 5.67
N LYS A 186 19.41 14.09 6.46
CA LYS A 186 20.76 14.56 6.10
C LYS A 186 21.76 13.41 6.12
N ILE A 187 21.72 12.63 7.19
CA ILE A 187 22.47 11.38 7.34
C ILE A 187 21.59 10.28 6.78
N LYS A 188 22.08 9.59 5.74
CA LYS A 188 21.36 8.49 5.11
C LYS A 188 21.67 7.20 5.85
N HIS A 189 20.65 6.38 6.02
CA HIS A 189 20.79 5.06 6.63
C HIS A 189 20.80 4.00 5.52
N ASP A 190 21.69 3.04 5.65
CA ASP A 190 21.69 1.88 4.78
C ASP A 190 20.76 0.79 5.35
N HIS A 191 20.29 -0.09 4.48
CA HIS A 191 19.39 -1.17 4.84
C HIS A 191 19.50 -2.29 3.81
N GLU A 192 19.41 -3.54 4.27
CA GLU A 192 19.47 -4.75 3.42
C GLU A 192 18.43 -4.79 2.29
N ILE A 193 17.37 -3.96 2.37
CA ILE A 193 16.34 -3.86 1.34
C ILE A 193 16.94 -3.45 -0.01
N PHE A 194 18.04 -2.68 0.00
CA PHE A 194 18.73 -2.26 -1.22
C PHE A 194 19.58 -3.34 -1.86
N SER A 195 19.74 -4.50 -1.21
CA SER A 195 20.38 -5.69 -1.75
C SER A 195 19.41 -6.62 -2.49
N ARG A 196 18.11 -6.33 -2.44
CA ARG A 196 17.07 -7.07 -3.17
C ARG A 196 17.33 -7.08 -4.67
N GLU A 197 17.21 -8.26 -5.28
CA GLU A 197 17.54 -8.49 -6.69
C GLU A 197 16.70 -7.63 -7.63
N GLU A 198 15.47 -7.32 -7.27
CA GLU A 198 14.53 -6.49 -8.02
C GLU A 198 15.09 -5.09 -8.31
N PHE A 199 15.94 -4.54 -7.44
CA PHE A 199 16.65 -3.28 -7.71
C PHE A 199 17.71 -3.40 -8.83
N THR A 200 18.05 -4.61 -9.24
CA THR A 200 19.01 -4.90 -10.30
C THR A 200 18.32 -5.43 -11.55
N THR A 201 17.33 -6.29 -11.38
CA THR A 201 16.65 -7.04 -12.44
C THR A 201 15.48 -6.27 -13.05
N ILE A 202 14.69 -5.52 -12.26
CA ILE A 202 13.53 -4.77 -12.75
C ILE A 202 13.96 -3.35 -13.16
N PRO A 203 13.95 -3.00 -14.46
CA PRO A 203 14.56 -1.74 -14.90
C PRO A 203 13.87 -0.47 -14.40
N LEU A 204 12.55 -0.51 -14.12
CA LEU A 204 11.83 0.59 -13.50
C LEU A 204 12.37 0.86 -12.10
N VAL A 205 12.39 -0.18 -11.27
CA VAL A 205 12.77 -0.15 -9.86
C VAL A 205 14.25 0.22 -9.71
N LYS A 206 15.12 -0.33 -10.56
CA LYS A 206 16.53 0.04 -10.63
C LYS A 206 16.77 1.55 -10.74
N LYS A 207 15.99 2.23 -11.59
CA LYS A 207 16.08 3.70 -11.76
C LYS A 207 15.56 4.47 -10.55
N LEU A 208 14.74 3.84 -9.71
CA LEU A 208 14.17 4.42 -8.50
C LEU A 208 15.03 4.16 -7.25
N LYS A 209 16.05 3.29 -7.32
CA LYS A 209 16.91 2.91 -6.18
C LYS A 209 17.48 4.12 -5.44
N ASP A 210 18.10 5.06 -6.15
CA ASP A 210 18.70 6.26 -5.52
C ASP A 210 17.65 7.14 -4.84
N LYS A 211 16.45 7.22 -5.42
CA LYS A 211 15.33 7.96 -4.84
C LYS A 211 14.82 7.27 -3.58
N ALA A 212 14.64 5.94 -3.63
CA ALA A 212 14.25 5.12 -2.49
C ALA A 212 15.30 5.21 -1.36
N TYR A 213 16.59 5.18 -1.70
CA TYR A 213 17.68 5.35 -0.73
C TYR A 213 17.61 6.70 -0.01
N LYS A 214 17.32 7.78 -0.74
CA LYS A 214 17.13 9.12 -0.14
C LYS A 214 15.86 9.21 0.72
N GLN A 215 14.81 8.47 0.40
CA GLN A 215 13.50 8.53 1.07
C GLN A 215 13.33 7.52 2.20
N LEU A 216 14.30 6.64 2.45
CA LEU A 216 14.23 5.66 3.54
C LEU A 216 14.02 6.38 4.88
N GLY A 217 13.08 5.87 5.69
CA GLY A 217 12.80 6.41 7.02
C GLY A 217 12.05 7.75 7.02
N THR A 218 11.46 8.14 5.88
CA THR A 218 10.58 9.32 5.77
C THR A 218 9.11 8.89 5.78
N SER A 219 8.22 9.74 6.30
CA SER A 219 6.79 9.44 6.43
C SER A 219 6.00 9.94 5.22
N GLY A 220 6.34 11.11 4.70
CA GLY A 220 5.70 11.63 3.49
C GLY A 220 4.60 12.64 3.63
N SER A 221 3.59 12.56 2.75
CA SER A 221 2.50 13.54 2.64
C SER A 221 1.13 12.85 2.62
N GLY A 222 0.06 13.64 2.66
CA GLY A 222 -1.31 13.14 2.70
C GLY A 222 -1.74 12.83 4.13
N ASN A 223 -2.37 11.67 4.36
CA ASN A 223 -2.84 11.23 5.67
C ASN A 223 -1.75 10.55 6.52
N HIS A 224 -0.48 10.66 6.13
CA HIS A 224 0.63 10.05 6.83
C HIS A 224 0.99 10.83 8.09
N PHE A 225 1.40 10.12 9.13
CA PHE A 225 1.70 10.70 10.43
C PHE A 225 2.73 9.90 11.24
N VAL A 226 3.30 10.56 12.24
CA VAL A 226 4.03 9.95 13.34
C VAL A 226 3.50 10.56 14.64
N GLU A 227 3.09 9.73 15.58
CA GLU A 227 2.38 10.17 16.77
C GLU A 227 2.90 9.50 18.04
N PHE A 228 3.05 10.29 19.10
CA PHE A 228 3.14 9.78 20.45
C PHE A 228 1.77 9.76 21.09
N GLY A 229 1.48 8.69 21.81
CA GLY A 229 0.20 8.51 22.49
C GLY A 229 0.29 7.56 23.67
N ILE A 230 -0.87 7.33 24.28
CA ILE A 230 -1.07 6.39 25.37
C ILE A 230 -1.54 5.08 24.78
N VAL A 231 -0.84 3.99 25.04
CA VAL A 231 -1.30 2.63 24.75
C VAL A 231 -1.91 2.07 26.02
N THR A 232 -3.20 1.73 25.99
CA THR A 232 -3.89 1.07 27.09
C THR A 232 -4.15 -0.38 26.70
N ILE A 233 -3.49 -1.31 27.37
CA ILE A 233 -3.72 -2.76 27.18
C ILE A 233 -4.76 -3.21 28.18
N THR A 234 -5.81 -3.86 27.68
CA THR A 234 -6.91 -4.36 28.51
C THR A 234 -6.95 -5.87 28.56
N ASP A 235 -6.43 -6.54 27.53
CA ASP A 235 -6.35 -8.00 27.48
C ASP A 235 -5.20 -8.53 28.35
N ALA A 236 -5.54 -9.33 29.36
CA ALA A 236 -4.56 -9.98 30.24
C ALA A 236 -3.86 -11.17 29.58
N GLU A 237 -4.47 -11.75 28.55
CA GLU A 237 -3.95 -12.91 27.79
C GLU A 237 -3.35 -12.47 26.44
N ASN A 238 -2.92 -11.21 26.35
CA ASN A 238 -2.28 -10.71 25.14
C ASN A 238 -1.00 -11.48 24.78
N GLU A 239 -0.67 -11.44 23.50
CA GLU A 239 0.40 -12.18 22.84
C GLU A 239 1.81 -11.84 23.35
N TRP A 240 1.95 -10.71 24.04
CA TRP A 240 3.23 -10.22 24.53
C TRP A 240 3.45 -10.53 26.01
N GLY A 241 2.47 -11.10 26.70
CA GLY A 241 2.52 -11.36 28.14
C GLY A 241 2.66 -10.08 28.97
N ILE A 242 2.20 -8.94 28.45
CA ILE A 242 2.33 -7.66 29.13
C ILE A 242 1.12 -7.42 30.04
N LYS A 243 1.33 -6.79 31.19
CA LYS A 243 0.25 -6.55 32.14
C LYS A 243 -0.74 -5.54 31.55
N PRO A 244 -2.06 -5.69 31.81
CA PRO A 244 -3.00 -4.62 31.55
C PRO A 244 -2.55 -3.32 32.21
N GLY A 245 -2.67 -2.21 31.48
CA GLY A 245 -2.20 -0.91 31.93
C GLY A 245 -1.82 0.05 30.80
N ASP A 246 -1.27 1.19 31.22
CA ASP A 246 -0.96 2.31 30.33
C ASP A 246 0.55 2.41 30.05
N TYR A 247 0.86 2.54 28.76
CA TYR A 247 2.21 2.58 28.22
C TYR A 247 2.41 3.74 27.26
N LEU A 248 3.66 4.17 27.07
CA LEU A 248 3.99 5.07 25.97
C LEU A 248 3.97 4.32 24.64
N GLY A 249 3.21 4.84 23.67
CA GLY A 249 3.20 4.33 22.29
C GLY A 249 3.79 5.33 21.31
N LEU A 250 4.48 4.79 20.29
CA LEU A 250 4.82 5.49 19.05
C LEU A 250 4.03 4.85 17.92
N LEU A 251 3.13 5.58 17.30
CA LEU A 251 2.37 5.14 16.13
C LEU A 251 2.89 5.83 14.88
N THR A 252 2.98 5.10 13.78
CA THR A 252 3.40 5.61 12.48
C THR A 252 2.44 5.12 11.41
N HIS A 253 2.14 5.99 10.45
CA HIS A 253 1.34 5.69 9.27
C HIS A 253 2.04 6.24 8.04
N SER A 254 2.50 5.35 7.18
CA SER A 254 3.11 5.68 5.89
C SER A 254 3.21 4.45 4.98
N GLY A 255 3.55 4.68 3.73
CA GLY A 255 3.79 3.61 2.75
C GLY A 255 5.13 3.72 2.07
N SER A 256 5.20 3.14 0.87
CA SER A 256 6.44 2.95 0.10
C SER A 256 6.91 4.19 -0.67
N ARG A 257 6.38 5.36 -0.31
CA ARG A 257 6.85 6.68 -0.75
C ARG A 257 6.82 6.80 -2.29
N GLY A 258 7.84 7.47 -2.84
CA GLY A 258 7.98 7.61 -4.29
C GLY A 258 8.19 6.29 -5.01
N LEU A 259 8.66 5.23 -4.34
CA LEU A 259 8.90 3.93 -4.96
C LEU A 259 7.57 3.31 -5.37
N GLY A 260 6.66 3.06 -4.42
CA GLY A 260 5.35 2.48 -4.73
C GLY A 260 4.50 3.34 -5.64
N ALA A 261 4.51 4.67 -5.46
CA ALA A 261 3.75 5.56 -6.34
C ALA A 261 4.17 5.44 -7.82
N ASN A 262 5.47 5.26 -8.10
CA ASN A 262 5.96 5.09 -9.47
C ASN A 262 5.69 3.68 -10.01
N ILE A 263 5.76 2.65 -9.17
CA ILE A 263 5.36 1.27 -9.49
C ILE A 263 3.87 1.23 -9.84
N ALA A 264 3.00 1.70 -8.94
CA ALA A 264 1.56 1.76 -9.15
C ALA A 264 1.21 2.50 -10.45
N LYS A 265 1.78 3.69 -10.68
CA LYS A 265 1.57 4.46 -11.92
C LYS A 265 1.98 3.67 -13.16
N HIS A 266 3.12 2.99 -13.14
CA HIS A 266 3.62 2.25 -14.29
C HIS A 266 2.72 1.07 -14.66
N TYR A 267 2.44 0.20 -13.69
CA TYR A 267 1.72 -1.03 -13.94
C TYR A 267 0.22 -0.82 -14.12
N THR A 268 -0.36 0.23 -13.53
CA THR A 268 -1.72 0.69 -13.86
C THR A 268 -1.87 1.04 -15.34
N HIS A 269 -0.90 1.79 -15.88
CA HIS A 269 -0.90 2.17 -17.29
C HIS A 269 -0.75 0.96 -18.20
N LEU A 270 0.09 -0.01 -17.80
CA LEU A 270 0.24 -1.27 -18.52
C LEU A 270 -1.05 -2.11 -18.48
N ALA A 271 -1.68 -2.25 -17.32
CA ALA A 271 -2.94 -2.95 -17.14
C ALA A 271 -4.04 -2.36 -18.02
N THR A 272 -4.19 -1.03 -18.01
CA THR A 272 -5.19 -0.31 -18.83
C THR A 272 -5.01 -0.57 -20.33
N LYS A 273 -3.78 -0.73 -20.81
CA LYS A 273 -3.49 -1.01 -22.22
C LYS A 273 -3.72 -2.47 -22.62
N GLN A 274 -3.50 -3.39 -21.69
CA GLN A 274 -3.51 -4.83 -21.95
C GLN A 274 -4.86 -5.48 -21.64
N CYS A 275 -5.64 -4.85 -20.75
CA CYS A 275 -6.97 -5.26 -20.37
C CYS A 275 -7.98 -4.13 -20.65
N PRO A 276 -8.44 -3.98 -21.91
CA PRO A 276 -9.52 -3.06 -22.24
C PRO A 276 -10.83 -3.52 -21.61
N LEU A 277 -11.50 -2.61 -20.92
CA LEU A 277 -12.77 -2.82 -20.22
C LEU A 277 -13.78 -1.73 -20.63
N PRO A 278 -15.07 -1.86 -20.25
CA PRO A 278 -16.01 -0.74 -20.33
C PRO A 278 -15.47 0.50 -19.58
N LYS A 279 -15.72 1.69 -20.13
CA LYS A 279 -15.09 2.95 -19.66
C LYS A 279 -15.26 3.21 -18.15
N HIS A 280 -16.42 2.88 -17.60
CA HIS A 280 -16.73 3.11 -16.18
C HIS A 280 -15.91 2.21 -15.21
N VAL A 281 -15.44 1.05 -15.68
CA VAL A 281 -14.61 0.10 -14.91
C VAL A 281 -13.17 0.01 -15.42
N GLN A 282 -12.72 0.87 -16.33
CA GLN A 282 -11.38 0.76 -16.92
C GLN A 282 -10.24 0.83 -15.88
N GLN A 283 -10.48 1.52 -14.78
CA GLN A 283 -9.60 1.58 -13.61
C GLN A 283 -9.43 0.24 -12.86
N LEU A 284 -10.27 -0.77 -13.15
CA LEU A 284 -10.17 -2.12 -12.60
C LEU A 284 -9.43 -3.10 -13.54
N ALA A 285 -8.76 -2.57 -14.57
CA ALA A 285 -7.91 -3.38 -15.43
C ALA A 285 -6.83 -4.12 -14.63
N TRP A 286 -6.61 -5.38 -14.97
CA TRP A 286 -5.68 -6.27 -14.27
C TRP A 286 -4.48 -6.64 -15.14
N LEU A 287 -3.48 -7.23 -14.50
CA LEU A 287 -2.40 -7.99 -15.11
C LEU A 287 -2.54 -9.45 -14.69
N ASP A 288 -2.46 -10.37 -15.64
CA ASP A 288 -2.46 -11.81 -15.38
C ASP A 288 -1.09 -12.22 -14.85
N LEU A 289 -1.04 -12.91 -13.71
CA LEU A 289 0.22 -13.30 -13.06
C LEU A 289 1.03 -14.36 -13.84
N SER A 290 0.41 -15.03 -14.81
CA SER A 290 1.11 -15.91 -15.74
C SER A 290 1.94 -15.14 -16.78
N THR A 291 1.68 -13.85 -16.95
CA THR A 291 2.37 -13.00 -17.94
C THR A 291 3.59 -12.32 -17.36
N HIS A 292 4.53 -11.90 -18.21
CA HIS A 292 5.73 -11.21 -17.77
C HIS A 292 5.40 -9.92 -17.00
N ASP A 293 4.52 -9.07 -17.52
CA ASP A 293 4.18 -7.80 -16.88
C ASP A 293 3.45 -8.01 -15.54
N GLY A 294 2.61 -9.06 -15.44
CA GLY A 294 1.94 -9.43 -14.19
C GLY A 294 2.91 -9.94 -13.14
N HIS A 295 3.84 -10.82 -13.52
CA HIS A 295 4.89 -11.31 -12.63
C HIS A 295 5.85 -10.19 -12.19
N GLU A 296 6.28 -9.33 -13.12
CA GLU A 296 7.15 -8.19 -12.81
C GLU A 296 6.47 -7.22 -11.86
N TYR A 297 5.17 -6.94 -12.05
CA TYR A 297 4.41 -6.12 -11.10
C TYR A 297 4.32 -6.78 -9.72
N TRP A 298 4.07 -8.09 -9.66
CA TRP A 298 4.00 -8.82 -8.39
C TRP A 298 5.29 -8.68 -7.59
N LEU A 299 6.45 -8.87 -8.23
CA LEU A 299 7.76 -8.69 -7.59
C LEU A 299 7.98 -7.23 -7.16
N ALA A 300 7.69 -6.26 -8.03
CA ALA A 300 7.83 -4.84 -7.71
C ALA A 300 6.91 -4.39 -6.57
N MET A 301 5.67 -4.89 -6.53
CA MET A 301 4.71 -4.64 -5.46
C MET A 301 5.22 -5.19 -4.13
N ASN A 302 5.75 -6.42 -4.11
CA ASN A 302 6.32 -7.02 -2.91
C ASN A 302 7.53 -6.24 -2.39
N LEU A 303 8.46 -5.86 -3.28
CA LEU A 303 9.56 -4.97 -2.91
C LEU A 303 9.07 -3.64 -2.30
N ALA A 304 8.03 -3.03 -2.87
CA ALA A 304 7.48 -1.80 -2.33
C ALA A 304 6.87 -2.01 -0.93
N GLY A 305 6.18 -3.14 -0.72
CA GLY A 305 5.72 -3.58 0.59
C GLY A 305 6.85 -3.63 1.61
N ASP A 306 7.90 -4.39 1.32
CA ASP A 306 9.06 -4.57 2.20
C ASP A 306 9.82 -3.26 2.44
N TYR A 307 9.95 -2.41 1.41
CA TYR A 307 10.52 -1.08 1.54
C TYR A 307 9.71 -0.17 2.47
N ALA A 308 8.37 -0.27 2.46
CA ALA A 308 7.55 0.43 3.44
C ALA A 308 7.89 -0.03 4.87
N GLN A 309 8.00 -1.35 5.11
CA GLN A 309 8.41 -1.88 6.42
C GLN A 309 9.75 -1.30 6.88
N ALA A 310 10.75 -1.34 6.00
CA ALA A 310 12.08 -0.80 6.26
C ALA A 310 12.05 0.69 6.65
N CYS A 311 11.13 1.48 6.06
CA CYS A 311 10.95 2.88 6.44
C CYS A 311 10.40 3.03 7.85
N HIS A 312 9.41 2.21 8.23
CA HIS A 312 8.88 2.20 9.59
C HIS A 312 9.94 1.74 10.59
N ASP A 313 10.65 0.65 10.31
CA ASP A 313 11.69 0.12 11.18
C ASP A 313 12.81 1.13 11.45
N ASP A 314 13.23 1.90 10.44
CA ASP A 314 14.16 3.01 10.64
C ASP A 314 13.61 4.08 11.59
N ILE A 315 12.36 4.53 11.37
CA ILE A 315 11.71 5.56 12.21
C ILE A 315 11.63 5.09 13.66
N HIS A 316 11.11 3.87 13.89
CA HIS A 316 10.94 3.31 15.23
C HIS A 316 12.27 3.06 15.93
N LYS A 317 13.27 2.53 15.22
CA LYS A 317 14.61 2.30 15.77
C LYS A 317 15.29 3.60 16.19
N ARG A 318 15.23 4.65 15.36
CA ARG A 318 15.86 5.94 15.68
C ARG A 318 15.14 6.64 16.83
N ILE A 319 13.81 6.66 16.81
CA ILE A 319 13.03 7.29 17.87
C ILE A 319 13.16 6.52 19.19
N GLY A 320 13.14 5.19 19.18
CA GLY A 320 13.35 4.36 20.37
C GLY A 320 14.69 4.66 21.07
N LYS A 321 15.77 4.84 20.30
CA LYS A 321 17.08 5.28 20.84
C LYS A 321 17.01 6.65 21.52
N LEU A 322 16.24 7.60 20.97
CA LEU A 322 16.08 8.95 21.51
C LEU A 322 15.19 9.00 22.76
N ILE A 323 14.21 8.09 22.85
CA ILE A 323 13.44 7.86 24.08
C ILE A 323 14.33 7.26 25.16
N GLY A 324 15.27 6.39 24.76
CA GLY A 324 16.17 5.68 25.66
C GLY A 324 15.54 4.41 26.23
N ALA A 325 14.59 3.81 25.52
CA ALA A 325 13.86 2.62 25.95
C ALA A 325 13.87 1.55 24.86
N LYS A 326 13.98 0.28 25.28
CA LYS A 326 13.77 -0.86 24.38
C LYS A 326 12.26 -1.08 24.20
N PRO A 327 11.77 -1.32 22.97
CA PRO A 327 10.40 -1.75 22.72
C PRO A 327 10.00 -2.97 23.54
N ILE A 328 8.77 -2.98 24.05
CA ILE A 328 8.10 -4.18 24.58
C ILE A 328 7.63 -5.02 23.40
N CYS A 329 6.84 -4.41 22.51
CA CYS A 329 6.28 -5.05 21.33
C CYS A 329 6.10 -4.06 20.19
N LYS A 330 5.95 -4.61 18.99
CA LYS A 330 5.64 -3.91 17.75
C LYS A 330 4.42 -4.56 17.12
N ILE A 331 3.39 -3.77 16.83
CA ILE A 331 2.17 -4.19 16.12
C ILE A 331 2.17 -3.50 14.77
N GLU A 332 1.97 -4.25 13.69
CA GLU A 332 1.96 -3.68 12.35
C GLU A 332 0.98 -4.39 11.43
N ASN A 333 0.38 -3.63 10.53
CA ASN A 333 -0.59 -4.16 9.59
C ASN A 333 -0.63 -3.31 8.30
N HIS A 334 -0.54 -3.98 7.16
CA HIS A 334 -0.71 -3.37 5.85
C HIS A 334 -2.18 -3.04 5.63
N HIS A 335 -2.45 -2.00 4.83
CA HIS A 335 -3.82 -1.71 4.40
C HIS A 335 -3.99 -1.35 2.92
N ASN A 336 -2.91 -1.35 2.13
CA ASN A 336 -2.94 -1.21 0.68
C ASN A 336 -2.00 -2.24 0.04
N PHE A 337 -2.48 -3.45 -0.21
CA PHE A 337 -1.64 -4.54 -0.70
C PHE A 337 -2.47 -5.68 -1.33
N ALA A 338 -1.81 -6.64 -1.96
CA ALA A 338 -2.43 -7.88 -2.40
C ALA A 338 -1.60 -9.10 -1.98
N TRP A 339 -2.28 -10.18 -1.61
CA TRP A 339 -1.67 -11.42 -1.13
C TRP A 339 -2.22 -12.64 -1.87
N LYS A 340 -1.43 -13.70 -1.93
CA LYS A 340 -1.91 -15.03 -2.33
C LYS A 340 -2.55 -15.70 -1.11
N GLU A 341 -3.83 -16.03 -1.20
CA GLU A 341 -4.58 -16.65 -0.11
C GLU A 341 -5.56 -17.70 -0.65
N MET A 342 -5.88 -18.69 0.17
CA MET A 342 -6.89 -19.70 -0.15
C MET A 342 -8.28 -19.14 0.15
N VAL A 343 -9.12 -19.05 -0.88
CA VAL A 343 -10.53 -18.63 -0.77
C VAL A 343 -11.39 -19.76 -1.33
N ASN A 344 -12.24 -20.36 -0.48
CA ASN A 344 -13.10 -21.49 -0.85
C ASN A 344 -12.35 -22.65 -1.52
N GLY A 345 -11.14 -22.95 -1.05
CA GLY A 345 -10.30 -24.04 -1.59
C GLY A 345 -9.52 -23.70 -2.86
N VAL A 346 -9.55 -22.45 -3.35
CA VAL A 346 -8.81 -21.99 -4.53
C VAL A 346 -7.79 -20.92 -4.14
N GLU A 347 -6.55 -21.01 -4.64
CA GLU A 347 -5.56 -19.93 -4.48
C GLU A 347 -6.02 -18.70 -5.27
N CYS A 348 -6.23 -17.59 -4.58
CA CYS A 348 -6.67 -16.33 -5.12
C CYS A 348 -5.69 -15.20 -4.79
N ILE A 349 -5.78 -14.12 -5.55
CA ILE A 349 -5.11 -12.86 -5.23
C ILE A 349 -6.09 -11.96 -4.50
N VAL A 350 -5.90 -11.81 -3.19
CA VAL A 350 -6.76 -11.01 -2.32
C VAL A 350 -6.21 -9.60 -2.22
N HIS A 351 -6.90 -8.66 -2.85
CA HIS A 351 -6.61 -7.24 -2.83
C HIS A 351 -7.29 -6.62 -1.61
N ARG A 352 -6.53 -5.84 -0.82
CA ARG A 352 -7.09 -5.01 0.24
C ARG A 352 -6.67 -3.56 0.03
N LYS A 353 -7.65 -2.67 0.00
CA LYS A 353 -7.43 -1.23 -0.16
C LYS A 353 -8.18 -0.46 0.90
N GLY A 354 -7.44 0.15 1.81
CA GLY A 354 -7.99 0.60 3.08
C GLY A 354 -8.67 -0.52 3.86
N ALA A 355 -8.13 -1.72 3.80
CA ALA A 355 -8.60 -2.85 4.60
C ALA A 355 -7.38 -3.66 5.03
N THR A 356 -7.42 -4.29 6.19
CA THR A 356 -6.26 -4.92 6.80
C THR A 356 -6.46 -6.40 7.03
N PRO A 357 -5.42 -7.26 6.95
CA PRO A 357 -5.54 -8.66 7.32
C PRO A 357 -6.03 -8.82 8.77
N ALA A 358 -6.99 -9.72 8.95
CA ALA A 358 -7.65 -10.08 10.21
C ALA A 358 -7.88 -11.59 10.30
N GLY A 359 -6.91 -12.37 9.79
CA GLY A 359 -6.82 -13.81 10.05
C GLY A 359 -6.84 -14.12 11.55
N LYS A 360 -7.19 -15.35 11.93
CA LYS A 360 -7.29 -15.72 13.35
C LYS A 360 -5.96 -15.46 14.07
N GLY A 361 -5.99 -14.61 15.09
CA GLY A 361 -4.79 -14.20 15.86
C GLY A 361 -3.93 -13.11 15.20
N ALA A 362 -4.28 -12.63 14.00
CA ALA A 362 -3.54 -11.57 13.35
C ALA A 362 -3.70 -10.26 14.12
N LEU A 363 -2.59 -9.68 14.57
CA LEU A 363 -2.58 -8.41 15.30
C LEU A 363 -2.60 -7.22 14.34
N GLY A 364 -3.29 -6.16 14.74
CA GLY A 364 -3.32 -4.92 13.97
C GLY A 364 -3.70 -3.71 14.81
N ILE A 365 -3.64 -2.54 14.19
CA ILE A 365 -4.17 -1.29 14.75
C ILE A 365 -5.10 -0.60 13.75
N ILE A 366 -6.27 -0.21 14.24
CA ILE A 366 -7.32 0.51 13.50
C ILE A 366 -7.39 1.93 14.08
N PRO A 367 -6.67 2.93 13.51
CA PRO A 367 -6.70 4.31 13.97
C PRO A 367 -8.07 4.97 13.79
N GLY A 368 -8.46 5.79 14.77
CA GLY A 368 -9.59 6.71 14.65
C GLY A 368 -9.22 7.98 13.89
N SER A 369 -8.90 9.03 14.64
CA SER A 369 -8.43 10.32 14.14
C SER A 369 -7.41 10.89 15.13
N MET A 370 -6.81 12.05 14.85
CA MET A 370 -5.87 12.66 15.79
C MET A 370 -6.48 13.02 17.16
N THR A 371 -7.81 12.99 17.33
CA THR A 371 -8.48 13.19 18.64
C THR A 371 -9.30 12.00 19.11
N ALA A 372 -9.47 10.97 18.28
CA ALA A 372 -10.22 9.76 18.62
C ALA A 372 -9.24 8.59 18.85
N PRO A 373 -9.59 7.61 19.70
CA PRO A 373 -8.71 6.48 19.93
C PRO A 373 -8.55 5.63 18.66
N GLY A 374 -7.37 5.03 18.52
CA GLY A 374 -7.18 3.83 17.72
C GLY A 374 -7.38 2.57 18.56
N TYR A 375 -7.69 1.47 17.90
CA TYR A 375 -7.93 0.18 18.54
C TYR A 375 -6.83 -0.81 18.17
N ILE A 376 -6.21 -1.41 19.17
CA ILE A 376 -5.32 -2.56 18.97
C ILE A 376 -6.23 -3.78 18.93
N VAL A 377 -6.11 -4.54 17.86
CA VAL A 377 -7.06 -5.60 17.52
C VAL A 377 -6.38 -6.93 17.24
N ARG A 378 -7.11 -8.00 17.49
CA ARG A 378 -6.79 -9.38 17.12
C ARG A 378 -7.86 -9.89 16.14
N GLY A 379 -7.43 -10.38 14.98
CA GLY A 379 -8.32 -10.93 13.97
C GLY A 379 -9.02 -12.20 14.43
N ARG A 380 -10.31 -12.33 14.10
CA ARG A 380 -11.12 -13.52 14.38
C ARG A 380 -11.04 -14.57 13.27
N GLY A 381 -10.51 -14.21 12.10
CA GLY A 381 -10.41 -15.11 10.95
C GLY A 381 -11.76 -15.36 10.28
N ASN A 382 -12.63 -14.36 10.19
CA ASN A 382 -13.90 -14.48 9.47
C ASN A 382 -13.65 -14.70 7.96
N SER A 383 -14.11 -15.82 7.41
CA SER A 383 -13.91 -16.18 6.01
C SER A 383 -14.75 -15.34 5.04
N GLU A 384 -15.93 -14.87 5.46
CA GLU A 384 -16.82 -14.03 4.62
C GLU A 384 -16.22 -12.64 4.40
N SER A 385 -15.40 -12.15 5.33
CA SER A 385 -14.62 -10.93 5.14
C SER A 385 -13.30 -11.15 4.40
N LEU A 386 -13.06 -12.38 3.91
CA LEU A 386 -11.76 -12.81 3.36
C LEU A 386 -10.63 -12.55 4.36
N HIS A 387 -10.88 -12.89 5.63
CA HIS A 387 -9.98 -12.66 6.75
C HIS A 387 -9.49 -11.20 6.82
N SER A 388 -10.41 -10.24 6.69
CA SER A 388 -10.09 -8.81 6.66
C SER A 388 -10.92 -8.00 7.65
N ALA A 389 -10.41 -6.83 8.01
CA ALA A 389 -11.09 -5.83 8.85
C ALA A 389 -10.83 -4.40 8.33
N SER A 390 -11.49 -3.42 8.95
CA SER A 390 -11.27 -1.99 8.68
C SER A 390 -9.81 -1.59 8.89
N HIS A 391 -9.34 -0.58 8.18
CA HIS A 391 -8.01 -0.01 8.38
C HIS A 391 -8.00 1.27 9.23
N GLY A 392 -9.16 1.88 9.46
CA GLY A 392 -9.28 3.09 10.28
C GLY A 392 -10.73 3.55 10.44
N ALA A 393 -10.96 4.81 10.74
CA ALA A 393 -12.31 5.37 10.82
C ALA A 393 -12.97 5.59 9.44
N GLY A 394 -12.17 5.75 8.37
CA GLY A 394 -12.67 6.13 7.05
C GLY A 394 -13.08 7.61 6.97
N ARG A 395 -13.06 8.19 5.78
CA ARG A 395 -13.40 9.61 5.59
C ARG A 395 -14.91 9.78 5.47
N LEU A 396 -15.44 10.75 6.23
CA LEU A 396 -16.79 11.26 6.10
C LEU A 396 -16.86 12.40 5.07
N LEU A 397 -15.79 13.21 4.98
CA LEU A 397 -15.73 14.38 4.11
C LEU A 397 -14.55 14.30 3.14
N SER A 398 -14.79 14.69 1.89
CA SER A 398 -13.71 14.85 0.90
C SER A 398 -12.73 15.95 1.35
N ARG A 399 -11.46 15.85 0.93
CA ARG A 399 -10.45 16.87 1.26
C ARG A 399 -10.86 18.27 0.82
N ARG A 400 -11.51 18.39 -0.35
CA ARG A 400 -12.06 19.65 -0.85
C ARG A 400 -13.13 20.21 0.10
N LYS A 401 -14.10 19.38 0.48
CA LYS A 401 -15.18 19.79 1.40
C LYS A 401 -14.66 20.17 2.78
N CYS A 402 -13.58 19.54 3.24
CA CYS A 402 -12.92 19.94 4.50
C CYS A 402 -12.32 21.34 4.42
N LYS A 403 -11.62 21.67 3.31
CA LYS A 403 -11.05 23.00 3.06
C LYS A 403 -12.11 24.10 2.98
N GLU A 404 -13.32 23.77 2.52
CA GLU A 404 -14.46 24.68 2.44
C GLU A 404 -15.16 24.84 3.81
N LYS A 405 -15.25 23.77 4.60
CA LYS A 405 -16.06 23.73 5.84
C LYS A 405 -15.29 24.12 7.10
N PHE A 406 -14.01 23.78 7.19
CA PHE A 406 -13.24 23.88 8.44
C PHE A 406 -12.23 25.01 8.43
N THR A 407 -12.08 25.67 9.58
CA THR A 407 -11.06 26.68 9.82
C THR A 407 -10.01 26.15 10.79
N LYS A 408 -8.77 26.66 10.70
CA LYS A 408 -7.69 26.29 11.63
C LYS A 408 -8.06 26.59 13.10
N SER A 409 -8.77 27.69 13.36
CA SER A 409 -9.20 28.05 14.71
C SER A 409 -10.17 27.01 15.30
N ALA A 410 -11.15 26.55 14.52
CA ALA A 410 -12.08 25.51 14.96
C ALA A 410 -11.37 24.19 15.24
N ILE A 411 -10.42 23.79 14.37
CA ILE A 411 -9.61 22.58 14.58
C ILE A 411 -8.78 22.70 15.86
N ASN A 412 -8.10 23.84 16.07
CA ASN A 412 -7.29 24.08 17.27
C ASN A 412 -8.10 24.02 18.56
N LYS A 413 -9.36 24.47 18.54
CA LYS A 413 -10.28 24.36 19.67
C LYS A 413 -10.52 22.88 20.02
N VAL A 414 -10.87 22.06 19.04
CA VAL A 414 -11.11 20.61 19.23
C VAL A 414 -9.84 19.90 19.71
N LEU A 415 -8.67 20.24 19.16
CA LEU A 415 -7.39 19.70 19.60
C LEU A 415 -7.09 20.03 21.06
N LYS A 416 -7.33 21.28 21.48
CA LYS A 416 -7.12 21.73 22.85
C LYS A 416 -8.06 21.01 23.84
N GLU A 417 -9.32 20.84 23.46
CA GLU A 417 -10.31 20.09 24.26
C GLU A 417 -9.88 18.64 24.52
N HIS A 418 -9.18 18.00 23.57
CA HIS A 418 -8.68 16.63 23.70
C HIS A 418 -7.23 16.54 24.21
N GLY A 419 -6.58 17.67 24.48
CA GLY A 419 -5.19 17.75 24.95
C GLY A 419 -4.14 17.32 23.93
N VAL A 420 -4.45 17.40 22.63
CA VAL A 420 -3.60 16.95 21.52
C VAL A 420 -2.80 18.12 20.95
N THR A 421 -1.48 17.97 20.81
CA THR A 421 -0.67 18.88 19.97
C THR A 421 -0.53 18.31 18.58
N VAL A 422 -0.75 19.12 17.54
CA VAL A 422 -0.44 18.77 16.15
C VAL A 422 0.69 19.66 15.64
N LEU A 423 1.72 19.03 15.06
CA LEU A 423 2.87 19.65 14.43
C LEU A 423 2.73 19.48 12.91
N GLY A 424 2.38 20.58 12.21
CA GLY A 424 1.97 20.54 10.81
C GLY A 424 0.45 20.33 10.68
N GLY A 425 0.02 19.54 9.71
CA GLY A 425 -1.38 19.18 9.51
C GLY A 425 -2.16 20.19 8.69
N GLY A 426 -2.75 19.70 7.59
CA GLY A 426 -3.70 20.44 6.78
C GLY A 426 -5.12 20.39 7.34
N VAL A 427 -5.95 21.37 6.98
CA VAL A 427 -7.38 21.40 7.32
C VAL A 427 -8.17 20.23 6.71
N ASP A 428 -7.61 19.58 5.70
CA ASP A 428 -8.16 18.41 5.02
C ASP A 428 -7.98 17.11 5.80
N GLU A 429 -7.18 17.12 6.85
CA GLU A 429 -7.03 16.00 7.79
C GLU A 429 -7.63 16.33 9.17
N ALA A 430 -8.51 17.33 9.25
CA ALA A 430 -9.21 17.69 10.49
C ALA A 430 -9.89 16.48 11.15
N PRO A 431 -9.90 16.35 12.49
CA PRO A 431 -10.52 15.21 13.17
C PRO A 431 -12.00 14.99 12.81
N MET A 432 -12.74 16.05 12.49
CA MET A 432 -14.14 16.03 12.07
C MET A 432 -14.35 15.55 10.62
N ALA A 433 -13.28 15.27 9.88
CA ALA A 433 -13.34 14.77 8.50
C ALA A 433 -13.59 13.27 8.42
N TYR A 434 -13.52 12.56 9.56
CA TYR A 434 -13.55 11.11 9.67
C TYR A 434 -14.88 10.63 10.26
N LYS A 435 -15.27 9.38 9.95
CA LYS A 435 -16.44 8.76 10.59
C LYS A 435 -16.19 8.54 12.09
N ASN A 436 -17.25 8.23 12.83
CA ASN A 436 -17.11 7.84 14.23
C ASN A 436 -16.46 6.45 14.34
N ILE A 437 -15.24 6.39 14.88
CA ILE A 437 -14.51 5.12 15.04
C ILE A 437 -15.27 4.11 15.91
N HIS A 438 -16.07 4.56 16.88
CA HIS A 438 -16.85 3.67 17.73
C HIS A 438 -17.91 2.91 16.94
N ASN A 439 -18.58 3.58 15.98
CA ASN A 439 -19.55 2.93 15.09
C ASN A 439 -18.85 1.92 14.17
N VAL A 440 -17.70 2.32 13.59
CA VAL A 440 -16.87 1.43 12.76
C VAL A 440 -16.46 0.17 13.52
N MET A 441 -16.03 0.29 14.78
CA MET A 441 -15.69 -0.86 15.62
C MET A 441 -16.91 -1.69 16.01
N ALA A 442 -18.06 -1.05 16.29
CA ALA A 442 -19.30 -1.75 16.62
C ALA A 442 -19.80 -2.63 15.47
N ASN A 443 -19.58 -2.19 14.22
CA ASN A 443 -19.99 -2.87 12.99
C ASN A 443 -19.02 -3.96 12.51
N GLN A 444 -17.98 -4.31 13.28
CA GLN A 444 -17.01 -5.36 12.90
C GLN A 444 -16.59 -6.26 14.07
N LYS A 445 -17.43 -6.41 15.10
CA LYS A 445 -17.15 -7.26 16.27
C LYS A 445 -16.89 -8.73 15.91
N GLU A 446 -17.43 -9.19 14.78
CA GLU A 446 -17.22 -10.53 14.25
C GLU A 446 -15.92 -10.68 13.44
N LEU A 447 -15.30 -9.56 13.05
CA LEU A 447 -14.04 -9.55 12.29
C LEU A 447 -12.83 -9.50 13.23
N VAL A 448 -12.96 -8.76 14.33
CA VAL A 448 -11.86 -8.49 15.26
C VAL A 448 -12.32 -8.50 16.73
N GLU A 449 -11.37 -8.81 17.60
CA GLU A 449 -11.43 -8.59 19.04
C GLU A 449 -10.55 -7.39 19.42
N VAL A 450 -10.99 -6.57 20.37
CA VAL A 450 -10.21 -5.44 20.87
C VAL A 450 -9.35 -5.91 22.05
N VAL A 451 -8.04 -5.75 21.94
CA VAL A 451 -7.08 -6.13 23.00
C VAL A 451 -6.51 -4.91 23.74
N GLY A 452 -6.69 -3.72 23.17
CA GLY A 452 -6.27 -2.45 23.75
C GLY A 452 -6.61 -1.26 22.87
N THR A 453 -6.15 -0.08 23.28
CA THR A 453 -6.36 1.18 22.56
C THR A 453 -5.09 2.02 22.48
N PHE A 454 -5.05 2.93 21.50
CA PHE A 454 -4.04 3.96 21.36
C PHE A 454 -4.72 5.33 21.37
N THR A 455 -4.41 6.19 22.34
CA THR A 455 -4.92 7.57 22.40
C THR A 455 -3.84 8.57 21.99
N PRO A 456 -3.99 9.26 20.84
CA PRO A 456 -3.00 10.25 20.39
C PRO A 456 -2.82 11.41 21.38
N LYS A 457 -1.60 11.95 21.48
CA LYS A 457 -1.27 13.13 22.31
C LYS A 457 -0.40 14.14 21.61
N ILE A 458 0.58 13.69 20.83
CA ILE A 458 1.46 14.56 20.03
C ILE A 458 1.53 13.98 18.65
N VAL A 459 1.03 14.71 17.66
CA VAL A 459 0.89 14.26 16.29
C VAL A 459 1.78 15.09 15.39
N ARG A 460 2.53 14.46 14.49
CA ARG A 460 3.23 15.15 13.43
C ARG A 460 2.76 14.67 12.06
N MET A 461 2.45 15.62 11.20
CA MET A 461 2.00 15.41 9.82
C MET A 461 2.74 16.35 8.86
N ASP A 462 2.52 16.15 7.55
CA ASP A 462 2.92 17.12 6.54
C ASP A 462 2.13 18.44 6.68
N ARG A 463 2.70 19.54 6.18
CA ARG A 463 2.15 20.89 6.37
C ARG A 463 1.06 21.29 5.39
#